data_AF-A0A7X9QAE4-F1
#
_entry.id   AF-A0A7X9QAE4-F1
#
_cell.length_a   1.000
_cell.length_b   1.000
_cell.length_c   1.000
_cell.angle_alpha   90.00
_cell.angle_beta   90.00
_cell.angle_gamma   90.00
#
_symmetry.space_group_name_H-M   'P 1'
#
loop_
_entity.id
_entity.type
_entity.pdbx_description
1 polymer ?
#
loop_
_entity_poly.entity_id
_entity_poly.type
_entity_poly.pdbx_seq_one_letter_code
_entity_poly.pdbx_strand_id
1 'polypeptide(L)'
;MAESGTYKVVFFVKDKYGKIKTKAVDGIVYNLFDEPIIVDIIFRENRVYLGERFYVMTDINNGYAANIAYNVYKDGALYYKSNFRSIANGDGRNDWVFKPNHLGKYTVEAVIRSATGEIISKTTANFCDVLEK
;
A
#
# COMPACT_ATOMS: atom_id res chain seq x y z
N MET A 1 10.53 -1.04 -23.28
CA MET A 1 10.20 -1.20 -21.85
C MET A 1 10.15 -2.69 -21.58
N ALA A 2 10.58 -3.18 -20.41
CA ALA A 2 10.51 -4.60 -20.08
C ALA A 2 9.06 -4.99 -19.74
N GLU A 3 8.62 -6.17 -20.16
CA GLU A 3 7.29 -6.72 -19.91
C GLU A 3 7.31 -7.72 -18.75
N SER A 4 6.17 -8.03 -18.14
CA SER A 4 6.11 -9.11 -17.16
C SER A 4 6.40 -10.44 -17.86
N GLY A 5 7.28 -11.26 -17.29
CA GLY A 5 7.68 -12.49 -17.94
C GLY A 5 8.85 -13.21 -17.28
N THR A 6 9.11 -14.42 -17.75
CA THR A 6 10.32 -15.15 -17.39
C THR A 6 11.45 -14.71 -18.30
N TYR A 7 12.46 -14.10 -17.71
CA TYR A 7 13.65 -13.68 -18.43
C TYR A 7 14.74 -14.74 -18.31
N LYS A 8 15.43 -14.94 -19.43
CA LYS A 8 16.59 -15.81 -19.55
C LYS A 8 17.82 -14.95 -19.80
N VAL A 9 18.81 -15.07 -18.92
CA VAL A 9 20.11 -14.41 -19.14
C VAL A 9 21.02 -15.39 -19.87
N VAL A 10 21.49 -15.00 -21.05
CA VAL A 10 22.39 -15.80 -21.89
C VAL A 10 23.74 -15.09 -22.00
N PHE A 11 24.78 -15.70 -21.43
CA PHE A 11 26.15 -15.19 -21.52
C PHE A 11 26.84 -15.78 -22.74
N PHE A 12 27.42 -14.92 -23.58
CA PHE A 12 28.28 -15.30 -24.69
C PHE A 12 29.72 -14.92 -24.37
N VAL A 13 30.59 -15.91 -24.20
CA VAL A 13 32.01 -15.68 -23.95
C VAL A 13 32.79 -16.08 -25.20
N LYS A 14 33.39 -15.09 -25.86
CA LYS A 14 34.28 -15.30 -27.01
C LYS A 14 35.72 -15.29 -26.52
N ASP A 15 36.46 -16.38 -26.75
CA ASP A 15 37.88 -16.39 -26.45
C ASP A 15 38.70 -15.58 -27.48
N LYS A 16 39.99 -15.38 -27.20
CA LYS A 16 40.90 -14.63 -28.07
C LYS A 16 41.12 -15.27 -29.45
N TYR A 17 40.69 -16.51 -29.64
CA TYR A 17 40.76 -17.27 -30.91
C TYR A 17 39.43 -17.30 -31.65
N GLY A 18 38.40 -16.63 -31.12
CA GLY A 18 37.10 -16.50 -31.73
C GLY A 18 36.11 -17.61 -31.40
N LYS A 19 36.47 -18.58 -30.54
CA LYS A 19 35.55 -19.63 -30.11
C LYS A 19 34.56 -19.07 -29.08
N ILE A 20 33.27 -19.30 -29.31
CA ILE A 20 32.19 -18.84 -28.44
C ILE A 20 31.72 -20.00 -27.56
N LYS A 21 31.60 -19.74 -26.25
CA LYS A 21 30.85 -20.59 -25.31
C LYS A 21 29.63 -19.83 -24.81
N THR A 22 28.51 -20.53 -24.73
CA THR A 22 27.26 -19.98 -24.22
C THR A 22 26.91 -20.63 -22.89
N LYS A 23 26.54 -19.82 -21.90
CA LYS A 23 25.91 -20.31 -20.66
C LYS A 23 24.60 -19.58 -20.45
N ALA A 24 23.53 -20.33 -20.28
CA ALA A 24 22.24 -19.80 -19.88
C ALA A 24 22.05 -19.94 -18.37
N VAL A 25 21.45 -18.93 -17.75
CA VAL A 25 20.85 -19.03 -16.42
C VAL A 25 19.35 -18.85 -16.62
N ASP A 26 18.59 -19.90 -16.32
CA ASP A 26 17.13 -19.87 -16.39
C ASP A 26 16.55 -19.23 -15.11
N GLY A 27 15.47 -18.45 -15.26
CA GLY A 27 14.53 -18.21 -14.17
C GLY A 27 14.64 -16.89 -13.41
N ILE A 28 14.73 -15.74 -14.08
CA ILE A 28 14.36 -14.47 -13.42
C ILE A 28 12.91 -14.17 -13.79
N VAL A 29 11.99 -14.40 -12.86
CA VAL A 29 10.58 -13.99 -13.01
C VAL A 29 10.50 -12.51 -12.66
N TYR A 30 10.28 -11.67 -13.65
CA TYR A 30 9.90 -10.27 -13.44
C TYR A 30 8.39 -10.17 -13.53
N ASN A 31 7.75 -9.95 -12.40
CA ASN A 31 6.36 -9.56 -12.38
C ASN A 31 6.31 -8.02 -12.35
N LEU A 32 6.03 -7.41 -13.50
CA LEU A 32 5.48 -6.06 -13.52
C LEU A 32 4.05 -6.16 -13.02
N PHE A 33 3.86 -5.74 -11.78
CA PHE A 33 2.55 -5.51 -11.22
C PHE A 33 2.22 -4.03 -11.41
N ASP A 34 0.96 -3.74 -11.74
CA ASP A 34 0.48 -2.38 -11.70
C ASP A 34 0.61 -1.84 -10.27
N GLU A 35 0.97 -0.55 -10.18
CA GLU A 35 1.10 0.12 -8.89
C GLU A 35 -0.24 0.10 -8.15
N PRO A 36 -0.25 -0.23 -6.84
CA PRO A 36 -1.47 -0.20 -6.05
C PRO A 36 -2.01 1.23 -5.95
N ILE A 37 -3.32 1.35 -6.16
CA ILE A 37 -4.04 2.62 -6.04
C ILE A 37 -5.16 2.44 -5.02
N ILE A 38 -5.25 3.36 -4.06
CA ILE A 38 -6.40 3.43 -3.16
C ILE A 38 -7.59 3.94 -3.95
N VAL A 39 -8.64 3.12 -4.04
CA VAL A 39 -9.90 3.47 -4.70
C VAL A 39 -10.81 4.20 -3.73
N ASP A 40 -10.93 3.72 -2.50
CA ASP A 40 -11.85 4.28 -1.51
C ASP A 40 -11.40 4.02 -0.07
N ILE A 41 -11.92 4.83 0.86
CA ILE A 41 -11.84 4.63 2.30
C ILE A 41 -13.27 4.57 2.84
N ILE A 42 -13.62 3.41 3.39
CA ILE A 42 -14.95 3.10 3.88
C ILE A 42 -14.89 2.93 5.40
N PHE A 43 -15.71 3.69 6.12
CA PHE A 43 -15.90 3.52 7.54
C PHE A 43 -17.04 2.55 7.79
N ARG A 44 -16.82 1.52 8.63
CA ARG A 44 -17.89 0.54 8.94
C ARG A 44 -18.97 1.11 9.85
N GLU A 45 -18.60 2.10 10.66
CA GLU A 45 -19.49 2.74 11.62
C GLU A 45 -20.01 4.09 11.09
N ASN A 46 -21.30 4.33 11.28
CA ASN A 46 -21.92 5.64 10.99
C ASN A 46 -21.77 6.63 12.16
N ARG A 47 -21.37 6.16 13.34
CA ARG A 47 -21.16 6.94 14.57
C ARG A 47 -20.08 6.28 15.43
N VAL A 48 -19.23 7.08 16.05
CA VAL A 48 -18.19 6.59 16.96
C VAL A 48 -18.22 7.37 18.26
N TYR A 49 -18.17 6.63 19.35
CA TYR A 49 -18.08 7.19 20.69
C TYR A 49 -16.64 7.26 21.17
N LEU A 50 -16.37 8.25 22.02
CA LEU A 50 -15.09 8.42 22.67
C LEU A 50 -14.62 7.11 23.34
N GLY A 51 -13.40 6.69 23.02
CA GLY A 51 -12.80 5.48 23.58
C GLY A 51 -13.24 4.17 22.92
N GLU A 52 -14.12 4.19 21.92
CA GLU A 52 -14.47 3.01 21.14
C GLU A 52 -13.54 2.82 19.94
N ARG A 53 -13.50 1.60 19.41
CA ARG A 53 -12.76 1.30 18.18
C ARG A 53 -13.67 1.56 16.99
N PHE A 54 -13.12 2.11 15.92
CA PHE A 54 -13.77 2.14 14.62
C PHE A 54 -12.87 1.57 13.54
N TYR A 55 -13.50 0.98 12.53
CA TYR A 55 -12.85 0.20 11.50
C TYR A 55 -12.83 1.00 10.20
N VAL A 56 -11.61 1.23 9.72
CA VAL A 56 -11.32 1.84 8.44
C VAL A 56 -10.99 0.73 7.46
N MET A 57 -11.86 0.53 6.48
CA MET A 57 -11.60 -0.34 5.35
C MET A 57 -11.09 0.50 4.19
N THR A 58 -10.06 0.01 3.51
CA THR A 58 -9.44 0.69 2.38
C THR A 58 -9.53 -0.23 1.19
N ASP A 59 -10.28 0.17 0.16
CA ASP A 59 -10.34 -0.57 -1.10
C ASP A 59 -9.15 -0.13 -1.97
N ILE A 60 -8.38 -1.12 -2.44
CA ILE A 60 -7.13 -0.96 -3.16
C ILE A 60 -7.27 -1.76 -4.46
N ASN A 61 -7.11 -1.09 -5.58
CA ASN A 61 -7.03 -1.76 -6.87
C ASN A 61 -5.57 -1.91 -7.26
N ASN A 62 -5.28 -3.00 -7.98
CA ASN A 62 -3.93 -3.47 -8.25
C ASN A 62 -3.14 -3.66 -6.94
N GLY A 63 -1.87 -4.03 -7.03
CA GLY A 63 -1.02 -4.08 -5.86
C GLY A 63 -0.50 -5.45 -5.52
N TYR A 64 0.78 -5.58 -5.78
CA TYR A 64 1.65 -6.51 -5.09
C TYR A 64 2.77 -5.70 -4.42
N ALA A 65 3.22 -6.15 -3.25
CA ALA A 65 4.46 -5.67 -2.61
C ALA A 65 4.53 -4.17 -2.25
N ALA A 66 3.40 -3.56 -1.88
CA ALA A 66 3.37 -2.20 -1.34
C ALA A 66 3.08 -2.19 0.17
N ASN A 67 3.37 -1.05 0.80
CA ASN A 67 3.05 -0.83 2.20
C ASN A 67 2.05 0.31 2.35
N ILE A 68 1.10 0.15 3.26
CA ILE A 68 0.10 1.16 3.61
C ILE A 68 0.30 1.68 5.03
N ALA A 69 0.05 2.98 5.22
CA ALA A 69 -0.04 3.64 6.52
C ALA A 69 -1.26 4.58 6.55
N TYR A 70 -1.65 4.95 7.76
CA TYR A 70 -2.78 5.84 8.02
C TYR A 70 -2.33 7.06 8.81
N ASN A 71 -2.67 8.24 8.31
CA ASN A 71 -2.60 9.48 9.07
C ASN A 71 -4.02 9.84 9.52
N VAL A 72 -4.17 10.23 10.77
CA VAL A 72 -5.43 10.71 11.31
C VAL A 72 -5.26 12.17 11.67
N TYR A 73 -6.18 13.00 11.19
CA TYR A 73 -6.25 14.41 11.50
C TYR A 73 -7.45 14.65 12.42
N LYS A 74 -7.25 15.48 13.44
CA LYS A 74 -8.29 15.95 14.34
C LYS A 74 -8.43 17.45 14.16
N ASP A 75 -9.63 17.91 13.82
CA ASP A 75 -9.94 19.33 13.59
C ASP A 75 -8.94 20.00 12.60
N GLY A 76 -8.50 19.23 11.60
CA GLY A 76 -7.54 19.65 10.57
C GLY A 76 -6.05 19.50 10.95
N ALA A 77 -5.72 19.19 12.20
CA ALA A 77 -4.34 18.99 12.64
C ALA A 77 -3.96 17.51 12.67
N LEU A 78 -2.73 17.16 12.28
CA LEU A 78 -2.24 15.78 12.36
C LEU A 78 -2.26 15.33 13.82
N TYR A 79 -3.03 14.27 14.09
CA TYR A 79 -3.27 13.73 15.42
C TYR A 79 -2.54 12.41 15.65
N TYR A 80 -2.53 11.53 14.65
CA TYR A 80 -1.91 10.22 14.75
C TYR A 80 -1.32 9.77 13.40
N LYS A 81 -0.24 8.98 13.46
CA LYS A 81 0.39 8.36 12.30
C LYS A 81 0.69 6.90 12.61
N SER A 82 0.18 6.00 11.77
CA SER A 82 0.51 4.59 11.87
C SER A 82 1.87 4.30 11.23
N ASN A 83 2.47 3.17 11.61
CA ASN A 83 3.57 2.60 10.84
C ASN A 83 3.06 2.03 9.53
N PHE A 84 3.93 2.01 8.52
CA PHE A 84 3.71 1.28 7.29
C PHE A 84 3.66 -0.22 7.54
N ARG A 85 2.69 -0.90 6.92
CA ARG A 85 2.53 -2.34 6.97
C ARG A 85 2.34 -2.89 5.57
N SER A 86 2.83 -4.11 5.33
CA SER A 86 2.65 -4.80 4.05
C SER A 86 1.16 -5.04 3.79
N ILE A 87 0.72 -4.73 2.57
CA ILE A 87 -0.60 -5.15 2.10
C ILE A 87 -0.47 -6.64 1.72
N ALA A 88 -1.20 -7.52 2.41
CA ALA A 88 -1.20 -8.95 2.07
C ALA A 88 -2.02 -9.15 0.79
N ASN A 89 -1.41 -9.80 -0.21
CA ASN A 89 -2.00 -9.94 -1.54
C ASN A 89 -3.30 -10.77 -1.49
N GLY A 90 -4.34 -10.31 -2.21
CA GLY A 90 -5.39 -11.21 -2.72
C GLY A 90 -6.78 -10.61 -2.83
N ASP A 91 -7.16 -9.70 -1.96
CA ASP A 91 -8.54 -9.22 -1.82
C ASP A 91 -8.74 -7.73 -2.15
N GLY A 92 -7.66 -7.02 -2.46
CA GLY A 92 -7.73 -5.59 -2.79
C GLY A 92 -8.24 -4.76 -1.62
N ARG A 93 -8.01 -5.20 -0.38
CA ARG A 93 -8.54 -4.55 0.82
C ARG A 93 -7.52 -4.47 1.94
N ASN A 94 -7.61 -3.40 2.72
CA ASN A 94 -6.89 -3.28 3.98
C ASN A 94 -7.81 -2.78 5.08
N ASP A 95 -7.91 -3.56 6.16
CA ASP A 95 -8.64 -3.17 7.37
C ASP A 95 -7.67 -2.62 8.41
N TRP A 96 -7.98 -1.43 8.91
CA TRP A 96 -7.26 -0.78 10.01
C TRP A 96 -8.22 -0.31 11.09
N VAL A 97 -7.74 -0.24 12.33
CA VAL A 97 -8.55 0.12 13.49
C VAL A 97 -7.95 1.30 14.21
N PHE A 98 -8.78 2.30 14.48
CA PHE A 98 -8.43 3.44 15.30
C PHE A 98 -9.32 3.53 16.53
N LYS A 99 -8.79 4.11 17.61
CA LYS A 99 -9.53 4.38 18.84
C LYS A 99 -9.33 5.85 19.22
N PRO A 100 -10.28 6.76 18.93
CA PRO A 100 -10.20 8.13 19.38
C PRO A 100 -10.32 8.21 20.89
N ASN A 101 -9.52 9.07 21.50
CA ASN A 101 -9.53 9.37 22.93
C ASN A 101 -9.78 10.88 23.21
N HIS A 102 -10.15 11.64 22.18
CA HIS A 102 -10.64 13.02 22.31
C HIS A 102 -11.87 13.22 21.40
N LEU A 103 -12.77 14.12 21.81
CA LEU A 103 -13.85 14.61 20.95
C LEU A 103 -13.31 15.51 19.83
N GLY A 104 -14.03 15.59 18.72
CA GLY A 104 -13.71 16.45 17.59
C GLY A 104 -14.06 15.80 16.25
N LYS A 105 -13.72 16.50 15.16
CA LYS A 105 -13.86 16.01 13.79
C LYS A 105 -12.62 15.27 13.38
N TYR A 106 -12.79 14.07 12.84
CA TYR A 106 -11.67 13.25 12.41
C TYR A 106 -11.64 13.07 10.89
N THR A 107 -10.46 13.14 10.30
CA THR A 107 -10.23 12.79 8.89
C THR A 107 -9.15 11.73 8.85
N VAL A 108 -9.34 10.70 8.02
CA VAL A 108 -8.35 9.65 7.81
C VAL A 108 -7.75 9.81 6.42
N GLU A 109 -6.43 9.79 6.34
CA GLU A 109 -5.67 9.65 5.10
C GLU A 109 -5.01 8.28 5.07
N ALA A 110 -5.27 7.51 4.03
CA ALA A 110 -4.51 6.31 3.72
C ALA A 110 -3.40 6.66 2.72
N VAL A 111 -2.19 6.14 2.95
CA VAL A 111 -1.01 6.40 2.12
C VAL A 111 -0.35 5.08 1.77
N ILE A 112 -0.20 4.82 0.47
CA ILE A 112 0.57 3.69 -0.05
C ILE A 112 1.92 4.17 -0.55
N ARG A 113 2.96 3.42 -0.18
CA ARG A 113 4.30 3.56 -0.75
C ARG A 113 4.71 2.31 -1.53
N SER A 114 5.47 2.53 -2.59
CA SER A 114 6.13 1.48 -3.36
C SER A 114 7.17 0.73 -2.52
N ALA A 115 7.70 -0.37 -3.04
CA ALA A 115 8.82 -1.10 -2.45
C ALA A 115 10.10 -0.24 -2.33
N THR A 116 10.28 0.76 -3.19
CA THR A 116 11.41 1.70 -3.14
C THR A 116 11.21 2.84 -2.13
N GLY A 117 10.00 2.96 -1.56
CA GLY A 117 9.68 3.92 -0.51
C GLY A 117 9.00 5.20 -0.99
N GLU A 118 8.76 5.35 -2.29
CA GLU A 118 8.05 6.48 -2.87
C GLU A 118 6.55 6.40 -2.60
N ILE A 119 5.89 7.53 -2.34
CA ILE A 119 4.42 7.57 -2.20
C ILE A 119 3.82 7.46 -3.60
N ILE A 120 3.00 6.44 -3.80
CA ILE A 120 2.38 6.12 -5.09
C ILE A 120 0.86 6.32 -5.08
N SER A 121 0.22 6.28 -3.91
CA SER A 121 -1.20 6.57 -3.78
C SER A 121 -1.51 7.17 -2.42
N LYS A 122 -2.46 8.10 -2.40
CA LYS A 122 -3.02 8.68 -1.18
C LYS A 122 -4.48 9.03 -1.41
N THR A 123 -5.30 8.79 -0.40
CA THR A 123 -6.71 9.14 -0.39
C THR A 123 -7.09 9.61 1.00
N THR A 124 -8.00 10.57 1.08
CA THR A 124 -8.55 11.08 2.33
C THR A 124 -10.05 10.84 2.37
N ALA A 125 -10.56 10.49 3.55
CA ALA A 125 -11.97 10.46 3.82
C ALA A 125 -12.26 11.14 5.15
N ASN A 126 -13.27 12.01 5.13
CA ASN A 126 -13.75 12.65 6.33
C ASN A 126 -14.60 11.65 7.12
N PHE A 127 -14.22 11.46 8.37
CA PHE A 127 -15.04 10.75 9.32
C PHE A 127 -15.91 11.74 10.09
N CYS A 128 -17.00 11.26 10.68
CA CYS A 128 -17.93 12.11 11.41
C CYS A 128 -17.37 12.58 12.77
N ASP A 129 -18.15 13.40 13.47
CA ASP A 129 -17.85 13.82 14.84
C ASP A 129 -17.75 12.60 15.79
N VAL A 130 -16.72 12.59 16.64
CA VAL A 130 -16.64 11.65 17.77
C VAL A 130 -17.47 12.20 18.92
N LEU A 131 -18.41 11.39 19.40
CA LEU A 131 -19.42 11.79 20.37
C LEU A 131 -19.08 11.32 21.79
N GLU A 132 -19.58 12.05 22.79
CA GLU A 132 -19.70 11.52 24.15
C GLU A 132 -20.81 10.46 24.19
N LYS A 133 -20.70 9.51 25.12
CA LYS A 133 -21.74 8.49 25.34
C LYS A 133 -22.92 9.05 26.11
#